data_AF-K0SEW8-F1
#
_entry.id   AF-K0SEW8-F1
#
_cell.length_a   1.000
_cell.length_b   1.000
_cell.length_c   1.000
_cell.angle_alpha   90.00
_cell.angle_beta   90.00
_cell.angle_gamma   90.00
#
_symmetry.space_group_name_H-M   'P 1'
#
loop_
_entity.id
_entity.type
_entity.pdbx_description
1 polymer ?
#
loop_
_entity_poly.entity_id
_entity_poly.type
_entity_poly.pdbx_seq_one_letter_code
_entity_poly.pdbx_strand_id
1 'polypeptide(L)'
;MSKKRASGGPPKTMLDKIVYAIRSTPSRNPNGVSRAAIAKYLAAELGVDAKSTRAAAQVKSALKRGVSKGILVQTGQSFRVEGDAVPDVPEEEKLGIKDLREGDGPACGPGDTVVMRYEGRLDDGTVFDKASGFEFTLGAGEVIKGWDEGIPGMRAGGKRELYVPSRLGYGKRGSPPEIPGSANLRFTVALREIK
;
A
#
# COMPACT_ATOMS: atom_id res chain seq x y z
N MET A 1 -20.85 17.36 -11.88
CA MET A 1 -20.85 15.99 -11.34
C MET A 1 -21.28 16.04 -9.88
N SER A 2 -22.52 15.63 -9.58
CA SER A 2 -23.11 15.75 -8.25
C SER A 2 -22.61 14.64 -7.32
N LYS A 3 -21.93 15.00 -6.23
CA LYS A 3 -21.62 14.09 -5.11
C LYS A 3 -22.95 13.57 -4.54
N LYS A 4 -23.30 12.30 -4.77
CA LYS A 4 -24.38 11.63 -4.02
C LYS A 4 -24.00 11.68 -2.54
N ARG A 5 -24.69 12.52 -1.77
CA ARG A 5 -24.52 12.61 -0.31
C ARG A 5 -24.93 11.26 0.28
N ALA A 6 -24.04 10.61 1.03
CA ALA A 6 -24.40 9.45 1.83
C ALA A 6 -25.58 9.84 2.74
N SER A 7 -26.68 9.10 2.65
CA SER A 7 -27.89 9.29 3.43
C SER A 7 -27.63 8.91 4.90
N GLY A 8 -27.20 9.88 5.69
CA GLY A 8 -26.96 9.74 7.12
C GLY A 8 -26.52 11.09 7.68
N GLY A 9 -26.92 11.40 8.92
CA GLY A 9 -26.45 12.61 9.60
C GLY A 9 -24.92 12.71 9.64
N PRO A 10 -24.35 13.87 9.99
CA PRO A 10 -22.90 14.07 9.97
C PRO A 10 -22.20 12.99 10.82
N PRO A 11 -21.07 12.42 10.33
CA PRO A 11 -20.37 11.35 11.02
C PRO A 11 -19.93 11.78 12.42
N LYS A 12 -20.38 11.04 13.44
CA LYS A 12 -20.25 11.44 14.85
C LYS A 12 -18.92 10.98 15.45
N THR A 13 -18.54 9.72 15.23
CA THR A 13 -17.32 9.15 15.79
C THR A 13 -16.14 9.26 14.82
N MET A 14 -14.91 9.11 15.32
CA MET A 14 -13.72 9.05 14.45
C MET A 14 -13.80 7.88 13.45
N LEU A 15 -14.40 6.75 13.84
CA LEU A 15 -14.59 5.62 12.93
C LEU A 15 -15.61 5.96 11.84
N ASP A 16 -16.73 6.60 12.17
CA ASP A 16 -17.72 7.04 11.17
C ASP A 16 -17.09 8.02 10.17
N LYS A 17 -16.25 8.94 10.66
CA LYS A 17 -15.50 9.88 9.83
C LYS A 17 -14.56 9.16 8.87
N ILE A 18 -13.88 8.10 9.33
CA ILE A 18 -13.00 7.27 8.48
C ILE A 18 -13.81 6.51 7.43
N VAL A 19 -14.89 5.84 7.82
CA VAL A 19 -15.78 5.12 6.88
C VAL A 19 -16.30 6.09 5.82
N TYR A 20 -16.76 7.27 6.26
CA TYR A 20 -17.21 8.33 5.36
C TYR A 20 -16.10 8.81 4.42
N ALA A 21 -14.88 9.01 4.93
CA ALA A 21 -13.72 9.40 4.13
C ALA A 21 -13.36 8.34 3.08
N ILE A 22 -13.37 7.05 3.43
CA ILE A 22 -13.09 5.95 2.50
C ILE A 22 -14.12 5.95 1.37
N ARG A 23 -15.42 5.96 1.70
CA ARG A 23 -16.51 5.97 0.70
C ARG A 23 -16.56 7.24 -0.14
N SER A 24 -16.07 8.35 0.40
CA SER A 24 -16.03 9.64 -0.29
C SER A 24 -14.74 9.88 -1.08
N THR A 25 -13.77 8.96 -1.00
CA THR A 25 -12.50 9.05 -1.72
C THR A 25 -12.47 8.00 -2.83
N PRO A 26 -12.67 8.41 -4.11
CA PRO A 26 -12.54 7.49 -5.22
C PRO A 26 -11.16 6.84 -5.22
N SER A 27 -11.11 5.51 -5.23
CA SER A 27 -9.88 4.74 -5.32
C SER A 27 -9.98 3.74 -6.46
N ARG A 28 -8.95 3.71 -7.30
CA ARG A 28 -8.70 2.62 -8.26
C ARG A 28 -7.81 1.53 -7.66
N ASN A 29 -7.52 1.57 -6.37
CA ASN A 29 -6.79 0.52 -5.70
C ASN A 29 -7.79 -0.51 -5.15
N PRO A 30 -7.70 -1.81 -5.54
CA PRO A 30 -8.60 -2.83 -5.00
C PRO A 30 -8.44 -2.99 -3.47
N ASN A 31 -7.28 -2.62 -2.93
CA ASN A 31 -7.00 -2.61 -1.49
C ASN A 31 -7.62 -1.41 -0.75
N GLY A 32 -8.32 -0.51 -1.44
CA GLY A 32 -9.04 0.62 -0.84
C GLY A 32 -8.25 1.93 -0.84
N VAL A 33 -8.48 2.77 0.16
CA VAL A 33 -7.92 4.12 0.27
C VAL A 33 -6.73 4.10 1.21
N SER A 34 -5.62 4.73 0.82
CA SER A 34 -4.43 4.78 1.68
C SER A 34 -4.70 5.58 2.96
N ARG A 35 -4.01 5.21 4.04
CA ARG A 35 -4.04 5.92 5.32
C ARG A 35 -3.76 7.42 5.16
N ALA A 36 -2.81 7.77 4.30
CA ALA A 36 -2.46 9.16 4.00
C ALA A 36 -3.61 9.90 3.28
N ALA A 37 -4.29 9.26 2.33
CA ALA A 37 -5.44 9.85 1.65
C ALA A 37 -6.64 10.00 2.60
N ILE A 38 -6.88 9.03 3.49
CA ILE A 38 -7.88 9.15 4.57
C ILE A 38 -7.54 10.34 5.45
N ALA A 39 -6.30 10.45 5.95
CA ALA A 39 -5.87 11.55 6.80
C ALA A 39 -6.03 12.91 6.10
N LYS A 40 -5.69 13.00 4.81
CA LYS A 40 -5.88 14.20 3.99
C LYS A 40 -7.35 14.57 3.87
N TYR A 41 -8.24 13.61 3.62
CA TYR A 41 -9.69 13.85 3.54
C TYR A 41 -10.23 14.32 4.90
N LEU A 42 -9.87 13.64 6.00
CA LEU A 42 -10.30 14.01 7.35
C LEU A 42 -9.92 15.45 7.70
N ALA A 43 -8.73 15.89 7.30
CA ALA A 43 -8.26 17.26 7.51
C ALA A 43 -8.98 18.28 6.62
N ALA A 44 -9.12 17.98 5.33
CA ALA A 44 -9.68 18.92 4.36
C ALA A 44 -11.20 19.09 4.49
N GLU A 45 -11.93 18.01 4.80
CA GLU A 45 -13.40 17.98 4.68
C GLU A 45 -14.10 17.87 6.04
N LEU A 46 -13.43 17.34 7.07
CA LEU A 46 -14.05 17.04 8.38
C LEU A 46 -13.37 17.74 9.56
N GLY A 47 -12.45 18.67 9.30
CA GLY A 47 -11.80 19.52 10.30
C GLY A 47 -10.93 18.76 11.31
N VAL A 48 -10.43 17.57 10.95
CA VAL A 48 -9.53 16.80 11.83
C VAL A 48 -8.10 17.27 11.59
N ASP A 49 -7.46 17.89 12.57
CA ASP A 49 -6.05 18.28 12.47
C ASP A 49 -5.13 17.04 12.47
N ALA A 50 -4.95 16.42 11.32
CA ALA A 50 -4.13 15.21 11.17
C ALA A 50 -2.63 15.44 11.46
N LYS A 51 -2.17 16.70 11.59
CA LYS A 51 -0.79 17.03 11.99
C LYS A 51 -0.61 16.98 13.51
N SER A 52 -1.70 17.14 14.28
CA SER A 52 -1.67 16.99 15.74
C SER A 52 -1.44 15.54 16.14
N THR A 53 -0.49 15.32 17.06
CA THR A 53 -0.18 14.01 17.66
C THR A 53 -1.43 13.33 18.23
N ARG A 54 -2.33 14.11 18.86
CA ARG A 54 -3.56 13.59 19.46
C ARG A 54 -4.51 13.05 18.40
N ALA A 55 -4.75 13.82 17.34
CA ALA A 55 -5.63 13.41 16.25
C ALA A 55 -5.04 12.22 15.48
N ALA A 56 -3.73 12.23 15.21
CA ALA A 56 -3.04 11.11 14.57
C ALA A 56 -3.18 9.80 15.38
N ALA A 57 -3.06 9.89 16.71
CA ALA A 57 -3.29 8.77 17.61
C ALA A 57 -4.76 8.30 17.59
N GLN A 58 -5.73 9.22 17.57
CA GLN A 58 -7.15 8.90 17.46
C GLN A 58 -7.50 8.21 16.13
N VAL A 59 -6.95 8.69 15.02
CA VAL A 59 -7.10 8.06 13.69
C VAL A 59 -6.48 6.67 13.69
N LYS A 60 -5.25 6.51 14.22
CA LYS A 60 -4.59 5.20 14.34
C LYS A 60 -5.43 4.21 15.15
N SER A 61 -5.93 4.66 16.29
CA SER A 61 -6.75 3.85 17.20
C SER A 61 -8.10 3.49 16.56
N ALA A 62 -8.74 4.40 15.85
CA ALA A 62 -10.01 4.15 15.16
C ALA A 62 -9.85 3.18 13.98
N LEU A 63 -8.79 3.29 13.18
CA LEU A 63 -8.47 2.32 12.12
C LEU A 63 -8.29 0.92 12.71
N LYS A 64 -7.45 0.78 13.76
CA LYS A 64 -7.23 -0.51 14.45
C LYS A 64 -8.52 -1.11 14.97
N ARG A 65 -9.38 -0.30 15.60
CA ARG A 65 -10.71 -0.75 16.08
C ARG A 65 -11.63 -1.15 14.93
N GLY A 66 -11.65 -0.41 13.82
CA GLY A 66 -12.45 -0.73 12.65
C GLY A 66 -12.08 -2.09 12.05
N VAL A 67 -10.77 -2.36 11.95
CA VAL A 67 -10.25 -3.66 11.50
C VAL A 67 -10.63 -4.78 12.48
N SER A 68 -10.38 -4.58 13.78
CA SER A 68 -10.73 -5.56 14.81
C SER A 68 -12.23 -5.88 14.89
N LYS A 69 -13.10 -4.97 14.46
CA LYS A 69 -14.55 -5.16 14.42
C LYS A 69 -15.07 -5.72 13.10
N GLY A 70 -14.19 -6.01 12.14
CA GLY A 70 -14.58 -6.46 10.79
C GLY A 70 -15.30 -5.39 9.97
N ILE A 71 -15.22 -4.11 10.36
CA ILE A 71 -15.83 -2.99 9.62
C ILE A 71 -14.91 -2.53 8.49
N LEU A 72 -13.60 -2.60 8.73
CA LEU A 72 -12.57 -2.23 7.77
C LEU A 72 -11.73 -3.46 7.43
N VAL A 73 -11.38 -3.59 6.16
CA VAL A 73 -10.31 -4.50 5.73
C VAL A 73 -9.06 -3.67 5.46
N GLN A 74 -7.94 -4.13 6.02
CA GLN A 74 -6.65 -3.51 5.87
C GLN A 74 -5.74 -4.39 5.02
N THR A 75 -5.13 -3.79 3.99
CA THR A 75 -4.03 -4.39 3.23
C THR A 75 -2.87 -3.40 3.24
N GLY A 76 -1.79 -3.74 3.96
CA GLY A 76 -0.68 -2.82 4.19
C GLY A 76 -1.14 -1.50 4.80
N GLN A 77 -0.91 -0.40 4.10
CA GLN A 77 -1.33 0.95 4.50
C GLN A 77 -2.66 1.41 3.88
N SER A 78 -3.40 0.52 3.22
CA SER A 78 -4.67 0.80 2.57
C SER A 78 -5.84 0.19 3.34
N PHE A 79 -6.98 0.88 3.34
CA PHE A 79 -8.20 0.47 4.03
C PHE A 79 -9.40 0.55 3.10
N ARG A 80 -10.22 -0.50 3.10
CA ARG A 80 -11.56 -0.50 2.51
C ARG A 80 -12.61 -0.79 3.57
N VAL A 81 -13.85 -0.42 3.32
CA VAL A 81 -14.98 -0.84 4.16
C VAL A 81 -15.35 -2.26 3.77
N GLU A 82 -15.60 -3.12 4.75
CA GLU A 82 -15.99 -4.49 4.48
C GLU A 82 -17.38 -4.55 3.84
N GLY A 83 -17.53 -5.40 2.82
CA GLY A 83 -18.75 -5.53 2.02
C GLY A 83 -18.95 -4.45 0.93
N ASP A 84 -18.14 -3.39 0.91
CA ASP A 84 -18.17 -2.44 -0.21
C ASP A 84 -17.57 -3.10 -1.47
N ALA A 85 -18.13 -2.76 -2.64
CA ALA A 85 -17.65 -3.29 -3.93
C ALA A 85 -16.18 -2.95 -4.15
N VAL A 86 -15.38 -3.96 -4.52
CA VAL A 86 -13.99 -3.76 -4.92
C VAL A 86 -14.00 -3.20 -6.36
N PRO A 87 -13.27 -2.12 -6.65
CA PRO A 87 -13.13 -1.62 -8.01
C PRO A 87 -12.61 -2.72 -8.93
N ASP A 88 -13.23 -2.86 -10.10
CA ASP A 88 -12.66 -3.68 -11.17
C ASP A 88 -11.47 -2.94 -11.77
N VAL A 89 -10.28 -3.51 -11.60
CA VAL A 89 -9.01 -2.93 -12.04
C VAL A 89 -8.46 -3.82 -13.13
N PRO A 90 -8.06 -3.27 -14.29
CA PRO A 90 -7.43 -4.06 -15.36
C PRO A 90 -6.26 -4.89 -14.83
N GLU A 91 -6.02 -6.06 -15.41
CA GLU A 91 -5.02 -7.00 -14.90
C GLU A 91 -3.59 -6.43 -14.99
N GLU A 92 -3.30 -5.71 -16.07
CA GLU A 92 -2.05 -4.97 -16.30
C GLU A 92 -1.84 -3.82 -15.31
N GLU A 93 -2.91 -3.43 -14.64
CA GLU A 93 -2.86 -2.51 -13.54
C GLU A 93 -2.68 -3.26 -12.21
N LYS A 94 -2.87 -4.56 -12.04
CA LYS A 94 -2.66 -5.20 -10.73
C LYS A 94 -1.18 -5.41 -10.41
N LEU A 95 -0.89 -5.54 -9.11
CA LEU A 95 0.42 -6.00 -8.65
C LEU A 95 0.58 -7.47 -9.05
N GLY A 96 1.56 -7.78 -9.89
CA GLY A 96 1.90 -9.15 -10.24
C GLY A 96 2.90 -9.70 -9.24
N ILE A 97 2.63 -10.88 -8.70
CA ILE A 97 3.53 -11.60 -7.80
C ILE A 97 3.77 -12.99 -8.38
N LYS A 98 5.05 -13.37 -8.54
CA LYS A 98 5.43 -14.70 -8.99
C LYS A 98 6.62 -15.19 -8.20
N ASP A 99 6.44 -16.25 -7.42
CA ASP A 99 7.56 -16.93 -6.79
C ASP A 99 8.36 -17.70 -7.83
N LEU A 100 9.64 -17.35 -7.97
CA LEU A 100 10.60 -18.06 -8.81
C LEU A 100 11.26 -19.22 -8.07
N ARG A 101 11.42 -19.05 -6.75
CA ARG A 101 11.91 -20.07 -5.84
C ARG A 101 11.30 -19.81 -4.46
N GLU A 102 10.61 -20.79 -3.91
CA GLU A 102 10.19 -20.71 -2.50
C GLU A 102 11.40 -20.86 -1.58
N GLY A 103 11.43 -20.10 -0.49
CA GLY A 103 12.46 -20.23 0.54
C GLY A 103 12.04 -21.20 1.62
N ASP A 104 13.00 -21.76 2.33
CA ASP A 104 12.75 -22.77 3.37
C ASP A 104 12.59 -22.15 4.76
N GLY A 105 12.98 -20.88 4.90
CA GLY A 105 12.95 -20.15 6.17
C GLY A 105 11.57 -19.59 6.55
N PRO A 106 11.51 -18.77 7.61
CA PRO A 106 10.29 -18.09 8.03
C PRO A 106 9.74 -17.17 6.93
N ALA A 107 8.42 -17.01 6.90
CA ALA A 107 7.74 -16.06 6.04
C ALA A 107 7.77 -14.65 6.68
N CYS A 108 8.12 -13.63 5.90
CA CYS A 108 8.10 -12.25 6.40
C CYS A 108 6.69 -11.66 6.41
N GLY A 109 6.44 -10.79 7.37
CA GLY A 109 5.19 -10.05 7.53
C GLY A 109 5.41 -8.58 7.88
N PRO A 110 4.33 -7.79 7.91
CA PRO A 110 4.42 -6.38 8.27
C PRO A 110 5.02 -6.19 9.68
N GLY A 111 6.02 -5.31 9.78
CA GLY A 111 6.77 -5.02 11.00
C GLY A 111 8.12 -5.72 11.09
N ASP A 112 8.35 -6.74 10.28
CA ASP A 112 9.65 -7.42 10.21
C ASP A 112 10.70 -6.53 9.53
N THR A 113 11.92 -6.57 10.03
CA THR A 113 13.07 -5.99 9.33
C THR A 113 13.63 -7.05 8.38
N VAL A 114 13.60 -6.78 7.08
CA VAL A 114 14.01 -7.74 6.05
C VAL A 114 15.26 -7.28 5.33
N VAL A 115 16.15 -8.22 5.00
CA VAL A 115 17.35 -7.95 4.20
C VAL A 115 17.27 -8.68 2.87
N MET A 116 17.40 -7.91 1.78
CA MET A 116 17.09 -8.40 0.45
C MET A 116 18.19 -8.10 -0.56
N ARG A 117 18.27 -8.94 -1.60
CA ARG A 117 18.87 -8.58 -2.90
C ARG A 117 17.76 -8.17 -3.84
N TYR A 118 18.00 -7.21 -4.71
CA TYR A 118 17.08 -6.92 -5.79
C TYR A 118 17.77 -6.40 -7.04
N GLU A 119 17.04 -6.51 -8.15
CA GLU A 119 17.28 -5.82 -9.39
C GLU A 119 15.95 -5.29 -9.92
N GLY A 120 15.90 -4.00 -10.23
CA GLY A 120 14.74 -3.31 -10.80
C GLY A 120 14.97 -2.97 -12.27
N ARG A 121 13.98 -3.27 -13.10
CA ARG A 121 13.99 -3.04 -14.55
C ARG A 121 12.73 -2.32 -15.04
N LEU A 122 12.89 -1.53 -16.09
CA LEU A 122 11.78 -1.02 -16.89
C LEU A 122 11.25 -2.11 -17.84
N ASP A 123 10.08 -1.88 -18.46
CA ASP A 123 9.49 -2.85 -19.39
C ASP A 123 10.32 -3.08 -20.66
N ASP A 124 11.19 -2.13 -21.03
CA ASP A 124 12.15 -2.28 -22.13
C ASP A 124 13.39 -3.12 -21.75
N GLY A 125 13.47 -3.57 -20.49
CA GLY A 125 14.57 -4.38 -19.95
C GLY A 125 15.71 -3.56 -19.31
N THR A 126 15.70 -2.23 -19.40
CA THR A 126 16.69 -1.35 -18.81
C THR A 126 16.72 -1.52 -17.30
N VAL A 127 17.90 -1.84 -16.74
CA VAL A 127 18.11 -1.87 -15.28
C VAL A 127 18.24 -0.43 -14.79
N PHE A 128 17.34 -0.01 -13.92
CA PHE A 128 17.41 1.33 -13.32
C PHE A 128 18.07 1.31 -11.94
N ASP A 129 17.99 0.18 -11.21
CA ASP A 129 18.58 0.05 -9.87
C ASP A 129 18.81 -1.42 -9.50
N LYS A 130 19.80 -1.68 -8.64
CA LYS A 130 20.06 -3.00 -8.06
C LYS A 130 20.88 -2.87 -6.77
N ALA A 131 20.57 -3.70 -5.78
CA ALA A 131 21.36 -3.81 -4.57
C ALA A 131 21.60 -5.26 -4.17
N SER A 132 22.79 -5.54 -3.64
CA SER A 132 23.12 -6.84 -3.08
C SER A 132 22.74 -6.98 -1.60
N GLY A 133 22.39 -5.90 -0.93
CA GLY A 133 21.93 -5.90 0.44
C GLY A 133 21.17 -4.61 0.70
N PHE A 134 19.85 -4.72 0.87
CA PHE A 134 18.97 -3.62 1.17
C PHE A 134 18.08 -4.03 2.33
N GLU A 135 18.09 -3.21 3.38
CA GLU A 135 17.39 -3.45 4.63
C GLU A 135 16.30 -2.40 4.81
N PHE A 136 15.11 -2.84 5.18
CA PHE A 136 13.98 -1.96 5.49
C PHE A 136 12.97 -2.68 6.37
N THR A 137 12.08 -1.91 7.00
CA THR A 137 10.97 -2.42 7.80
C THR A 137 9.75 -2.64 6.91
N LEU A 138 9.30 -3.90 6.77
CA LEU A 138 8.22 -4.26 5.87
C LEU A 138 6.88 -3.66 6.32
N GLY A 139 6.17 -2.96 5.43
CA GLY A 139 4.88 -2.34 5.72
C GLY A 139 4.97 -0.99 6.45
N ALA A 140 6.19 -0.50 6.73
CA ALA A 140 6.40 0.81 7.36
C ALA A 140 6.23 1.99 6.38
N GLY A 141 6.11 1.72 5.07
CA GLY A 141 6.08 2.77 4.04
C GLY A 141 7.47 3.34 3.72
N GLU A 142 8.53 2.59 4.03
CA GLU A 142 9.93 2.95 3.71
C GLU A 142 10.28 2.66 2.24
N VAL A 143 9.49 1.81 1.58
CA VAL A 143 9.65 1.40 0.18
C VAL A 143 8.41 1.75 -0.64
N ILE A 144 8.49 1.55 -1.96
CA ILE A 144 7.32 1.72 -2.84
C ILE A 144 6.19 0.76 -2.42
N LYS A 145 4.94 1.18 -2.66
CA LYS A 145 3.76 0.41 -2.23
C LYS A 145 3.72 -1.01 -2.80
N GLY A 146 4.18 -1.20 -4.04
CA GLY A 146 4.24 -2.52 -4.64
C GLY A 146 5.13 -3.51 -3.88
N TRP A 147 6.14 -3.01 -3.16
CA TRP A 147 6.97 -3.84 -2.29
C TRP A 147 6.28 -4.12 -0.96
N ASP A 148 5.74 -3.09 -0.30
CA ASP A 148 4.97 -3.24 0.94
C ASP A 148 3.76 -4.18 0.78
N GLU A 149 3.16 -4.23 -0.41
CA GLU A 149 2.04 -5.12 -0.72
C GLU A 149 2.48 -6.48 -1.30
N GLY A 150 3.63 -6.56 -1.98
CA GLY A 150 4.05 -7.74 -2.73
C GLY A 150 5.05 -8.67 -2.05
N ILE A 151 5.75 -8.17 -1.04
CA ILE A 151 6.76 -8.93 -0.28
C ILE A 151 6.16 -9.76 0.87
N PRO A 152 5.12 -9.31 1.59
CA PRO A 152 4.56 -10.12 2.68
C PRO A 152 4.25 -11.57 2.26
N GLY A 153 4.55 -12.51 3.14
CA GLY A 153 4.45 -13.95 2.89
C GLY A 153 5.64 -14.57 2.15
N MET A 154 6.61 -13.77 1.67
CA MET A 154 7.83 -14.32 1.09
C MET A 154 8.70 -14.99 2.16
N ARG A 155 9.24 -16.18 1.87
CA ARG A 155 10.05 -16.95 2.82
C ARG A 155 11.54 -16.67 2.67
N ALA A 156 12.26 -16.62 3.79
CA ALA A 156 13.70 -16.41 3.77
C ALA A 156 14.41 -17.50 2.96
N GLY A 157 15.37 -17.08 2.12
CA GLY A 157 15.97 -17.91 1.07
C GLY A 157 15.21 -17.91 -0.26
N GLY A 158 14.00 -17.33 -0.32
CA GLY A 158 13.17 -17.29 -1.52
C GLY A 158 13.63 -16.29 -2.58
N LYS A 159 13.12 -16.43 -3.79
CA LYS A 159 13.27 -15.51 -4.92
C LYS A 159 11.92 -15.28 -5.58
N ARG A 160 11.58 -14.01 -5.82
CA ARG A 160 10.26 -13.58 -6.32
C ARG A 160 10.42 -12.52 -7.41
N GLU A 161 9.55 -12.57 -8.40
CA GLU A 161 9.33 -11.51 -9.37
C GLU A 161 8.10 -10.69 -8.97
N LEU A 162 8.24 -9.37 -9.02
CA LEU A 162 7.15 -8.42 -8.84
C LEU A 162 6.99 -7.60 -10.12
N TYR A 163 5.78 -7.58 -10.66
CA TYR A 163 5.36 -6.57 -11.64
C TYR A 163 4.63 -5.46 -10.88
N VAL A 164 5.25 -4.29 -10.81
CA VAL A 164 4.75 -3.14 -10.07
C VAL A 164 4.21 -2.10 -11.04
N PRO A 165 2.90 -1.96 -11.17
CA PRO A 165 2.29 -0.92 -12.00
C PRO A 165 2.69 0.46 -11.46
N SER A 166 2.77 1.46 -12.33
CA SER A 166 3.31 2.79 -11.98
C SER A 166 2.66 3.40 -10.73
N ARG A 167 1.35 3.22 -10.51
CA ARG A 167 0.64 3.76 -9.33
C ARG A 167 1.07 3.13 -7.99
N LEU A 168 1.65 1.93 -8.02
CA LEU A 168 2.23 1.25 -6.87
C LEU A 168 3.76 1.44 -6.79
N GLY A 169 4.36 2.06 -7.82
CA GLY A 169 5.74 2.52 -7.86
C GLY A 169 5.82 4.05 -7.72
N TYR A 170 6.43 4.71 -8.71
CA TYR A 170 6.74 6.15 -8.69
C TYR A 170 5.65 7.05 -9.33
N GLY A 171 4.55 6.45 -9.78
CA GLY A 171 3.39 7.16 -10.32
C GLY A 171 3.70 8.03 -11.54
N LYS A 172 2.83 9.02 -11.79
CA LYS A 172 2.96 9.93 -12.95
C LYS A 172 4.24 10.76 -12.96
N ARG A 173 4.86 10.98 -11.79
CA ARG A 173 6.06 11.79 -11.67
C ARG A 173 7.32 11.00 -12.03
N GLY A 174 7.33 9.69 -11.80
CA GLY A 174 8.54 8.88 -11.93
C GLY A 174 9.59 9.24 -10.88
N SER A 175 10.82 8.80 -11.11
CA SER A 175 12.02 9.19 -10.37
C SER A 175 13.10 9.54 -11.39
N PRO A 176 13.09 10.77 -11.95
CA PRO A 176 14.05 11.16 -12.96
C PRO A 176 15.48 11.24 -12.40
N PRO A 177 16.51 10.97 -13.23
CA PRO A 177 16.40 10.63 -14.65
C PRO A 177 16.12 9.14 -14.96
N GLU A 178 16.24 8.24 -14.01
CA GLU A 178 16.27 6.79 -14.28
C GLU A 178 14.89 6.19 -14.54
N ILE A 179 13.84 6.71 -13.88
CA ILE A 179 12.48 6.15 -13.96
C ILE A 179 11.54 7.21 -14.55
N PRO A 180 11.08 7.01 -15.80
CA PRO A 180 10.11 7.90 -16.42
C PRO A 180 8.78 7.97 -15.66
N GLY A 181 8.04 9.05 -15.87
CA GLY A 181 6.68 9.18 -15.37
C GLY A 181 5.76 8.10 -15.92
N SER A 182 4.92 7.53 -15.05
CA SER A 182 3.98 6.45 -15.38
C SER A 182 4.63 5.14 -15.82
N ALA A 183 5.94 4.95 -15.60
CA ALA A 183 6.62 3.70 -15.89
C ALA A 183 6.16 2.57 -14.95
N ASN A 184 5.88 1.40 -15.52
CA ASN A 184 5.75 0.16 -14.76
C ASN A 184 7.14 -0.42 -14.51
N LEU A 185 7.27 -1.19 -13.43
CA LEU A 185 8.55 -1.70 -12.97
C LEU A 185 8.48 -3.21 -12.82
N ARG A 186 9.57 -3.88 -13.13
CA ARG A 186 9.78 -5.30 -12.85
C ARG A 186 10.91 -5.44 -11.86
N PHE A 187 10.64 -6.09 -10.74
CA PHE A 187 11.67 -6.40 -9.75
C PHE A 187 11.89 -7.89 -9.68
N THR A 188 13.15 -8.29 -9.67
CA THR A 188 13.55 -9.60 -9.16
C THR A 188 14.11 -9.39 -7.77
N VAL A 189 13.47 -9.97 -6.75
CA VAL A 189 13.87 -9.85 -5.36
C VAL A 189 14.26 -11.20 -4.78
N ALA A 190 15.23 -11.23 -3.87
CA ALA A 190 15.58 -12.42 -3.10
C ALA A 190 15.70 -12.06 -1.62
N LEU A 191 14.87 -12.70 -0.79
CA LEU A 191 14.86 -12.49 0.64
C LEU A 191 15.98 -13.32 1.26
N ARG A 192 16.94 -12.67 1.92
CA ARG A 192 18.06 -13.36 2.54
C ARG A 192 17.73 -13.76 3.97
N GLU A 193 17.33 -12.79 4.78
CA GLU A 193 17.09 -12.96 6.21
C GLU A 193 15.99 -12.01 6.69
N ILE A 194 15.43 -12.38 7.84
CA ILE A 194 14.49 -11.59 8.63
C ILE A 194 15.17 -11.38 9.98
N LYS A 195 15.22 -10.14 10.46
CA LYS A 195 15.85 -9.74 11.73
C LYS A 195 14.82 -9.54 12.83
#